data_AF-A0A7V7F1P9-F1
#
_entry.id   AF-A0A7V7F1P9-F1
#
_cell.length_a   1.000
_cell.length_b   1.000
_cell.length_c   1.000
_cell.angle_alpha   90.00
_cell.angle_beta   90.00
_cell.angle_gamma   90.00
#
_symmetry.space_group_name_H-M   'P 1'
#
loop_
_entity.id
_entity.type
_entity.pdbx_description
1 polymer ?
#
loop_
_entity_poly.entity_id
_entity_poly.type
_entity_poly.pdbx_seq_one_letter_code
_entity_poly.pdbx_strand_id
1 'polypeptide(L)'
;MKTLPSKIYTFYRDGFRAMVVGRTLWKIIFIKLFIMFGVLKIFFFPNFLATNFNTDTERAAHVLDTLTNTERPADITQKTNNF
;
A
#
# COMPACT_ATOMS: atom_id res chain seq x y z
N MET A 1 -38.37 23.71 15.62
CA MET A 1 -37.21 24.58 15.91
C MET A 1 -35.99 23.96 15.26
N LYS A 2 -35.44 24.55 14.18
CA LYS A 2 -34.27 23.99 13.49
C LYS A 2 -33.04 24.25 14.35
N THR A 3 -32.45 23.18 14.89
CA THR A 3 -31.28 23.22 15.76
C THR A 3 -30.11 23.92 15.04
N LEU A 4 -29.34 24.74 15.77
CA LEU A 4 -28.16 25.47 15.28
C LEU A 4 -27.23 24.64 14.36
N PRO A 5 -26.87 23.37 14.69
CA PRO A 5 -26.04 22.55 13.80
C PRO A 5 -26.65 22.31 12.41
N SER A 6 -27.99 22.23 12.31
CA SER A 6 -28.67 22.06 11.03
C SER A 6 -28.50 23.28 10.11
N LYS A 7 -28.47 24.50 10.66
CA LYS A 7 -28.23 25.72 9.88
C LYS A 7 -26.80 25.80 9.36
N ILE A 8 -25.82 25.46 10.20
CA ILE A 8 -24.40 25.46 9.83
C ILE A 8 -24.11 24.44 8.72
N TYR A 9 -24.67 23.23 8.84
CA TYR A 9 -24.59 22.23 7.78
C TYR A 9 -25.20 22.71 6.47
N THR A 10 -26.39 23.32 6.52
CA THR A 10 -27.08 23.79 5.32
C THR A 10 -26.33 24.96 4.67
N PHE A 11 -25.77 25.89 5.46
CA PHE A 11 -24.96 27.00 4.95
C PHE A 11 -23.65 26.53 4.31
N TYR A 12 -22.97 25.56 4.92
CA TYR A 12 -21.76 24.96 4.34
C TYR A 12 -22.07 24.22 3.04
N ARG A 13 -23.15 23.41 3.04
CA ARG A 13 -23.60 22.67 1.86
C ARG A 13 -24.07 23.61 0.74
N ASP A 14 -24.82 24.66 1.05
CA ASP A 14 -25.34 25.60 0.06
C ASP A 14 -24.23 26.54 -0.46
N GLY A 15 -23.30 26.99 0.38
CA GLY A 15 -22.10 27.73 -0.05
C GLY A 15 -21.20 26.89 -0.95
N PHE A 16 -20.96 25.63 -0.58
CA PHE A 16 -20.19 24.67 -1.38
C PHE A 16 -20.87 24.33 -2.72
N ARG A 17 -22.21 24.26 -2.74
CA ARG A 17 -22.99 23.94 -3.96
C ARG A 17 -23.21 25.14 -4.89
N ALA A 18 -23.36 26.34 -4.33
CA ALA A 18 -23.54 27.58 -5.10
C ALA A 18 -22.26 28.03 -5.81
N MET A 19 -21.08 27.64 -5.32
CA MET A 19 -19.82 27.96 -5.97
C MET A 19 -19.50 26.98 -7.09
N VAL A 20 -19.60 27.44 -8.33
CA VAL A 20 -19.07 26.74 -9.51
C VAL A 20 -17.59 26.39 -9.30
N VAL A 21 -16.86 27.27 -8.61
CA VAL A 21 -15.46 27.09 -8.21
C VAL A 21 -15.26 25.84 -7.33
N GLY A 22 -16.13 25.60 -6.34
CA GLY A 22 -16.02 24.43 -5.44
C GLY A 22 -16.23 23.11 -6.17
N ARG A 23 -17.22 23.05 -7.07
CA ARG A 23 -17.44 21.89 -7.94
C ARG A 23 -16.27 21.65 -8.89
N THR A 24 -15.72 22.71 -9.48
CA THR A 24 -14.55 22.61 -10.37
C THR A 24 -13.32 22.15 -9.59
N LEU A 25 -13.08 22.69 -8.39
CA LEU A 25 -11.95 22.32 -7.56
C LEU A 25 -12.04 20.86 -7.09
N TRP A 26 -13.21 20.41 -6.67
CA TRP A 26 -13.44 19.02 -6.28
C TRP A 26 -13.26 18.07 -7.47
N LYS A 27 -13.72 18.44 -8.67
CA LYS A 27 -13.43 17.70 -9.91
C LYS A 27 -11.93 17.62 -10.19
N ILE A 28 -11.19 18.71 -10.01
CA ILE A 28 -9.72 18.73 -10.19
C ILE A 28 -9.05 17.80 -9.17
N ILE A 29 -9.48 17.83 -7.90
CA ILE A 29 -8.97 16.93 -6.85
C ILE A 29 -9.27 15.47 -7.20
N PHE A 30 -10.49 15.17 -7.67
CA PHE A 30 -10.87 13.82 -8.13
C PHE A 30 -10.04 13.35 -9.31
N ILE A 31 -9.87 14.20 -10.32
CA ILE A 31 -9.05 13.92 -11.50
C ILE A 31 -7.61 13.69 -11.08
N LYS A 32 -7.05 14.54 -10.22
CA LYS A 32 -5.69 14.39 -9.74
C LYS A 32 -5.52 13.12 -8.90
N LEU A 33 -6.46 12.80 -8.02
CA LEU A 33 -6.49 11.54 -7.27
C LEU A 33 -6.56 10.34 -8.21
N PHE A 34 -7.42 10.37 -9.23
CA PHE A 34 -7.56 9.29 -10.20
C PHE A 34 -6.31 9.13 -11.06
N ILE A 35 -5.70 10.22 -11.53
CA ILE A 35 -4.47 10.21 -12.32
C ILE A 35 -3.29 9.77 -11.45
N MET A 36 -3.12 10.31 -10.24
CA MET A 36 -2.04 9.91 -9.34
C MET A 36 -2.20 8.45 -8.91
N PHE A 37 -3.42 8.02 -8.56
CA PHE A 37 -3.69 6.62 -8.24
C PHE A 37 -3.51 5.72 -9.44
N GLY A 38 -3.94 6.13 -10.64
CA GLY A 38 -3.79 5.37 -11.87
C GLY A 38 -2.34 5.25 -12.32
N VAL A 39 -1.59 6.35 -12.33
CA VAL A 39 -0.17 6.39 -12.72
C VAL A 39 0.68 5.66 -11.68
N LEU A 40 0.50 5.88 -10.37
CA LEU A 40 1.21 5.05 -9.38
C LEU A 40 0.74 3.59 -9.48
N LYS A 41 -0.53 3.29 -9.73
CA LYS A 41 -0.95 1.88 -9.90
C LYS A 41 -0.31 1.24 -11.13
N ILE A 42 -0.25 1.93 -12.26
CA ILE A 42 0.25 1.36 -13.53
C ILE A 42 1.76 1.49 -13.67
N PHE A 43 2.42 2.43 -12.98
CA PHE A 43 3.87 2.65 -13.04
C PHE A 43 4.61 2.13 -11.80
N PHE A 44 3.98 2.20 -10.63
CA PHE A 44 4.49 1.64 -9.37
C PHE A 44 4.03 0.20 -9.12
N PHE A 45 2.88 -0.26 -9.68
CA PHE A 45 2.47 -1.68 -9.65
C PHE A 45 2.53 -2.50 -10.97
N PRO A 46 3.13 -2.07 -12.10
CA PRO A 46 3.34 -2.95 -13.23
C PRO A 46 4.39 -4.02 -12.87
N ASN A 47 5.32 -3.68 -11.98
CA ASN A 47 6.33 -4.59 -11.46
C ASN A 47 5.99 -5.15 -10.07
N PHE A 48 5.11 -4.50 -9.30
CA PHE A 48 4.72 -5.00 -7.97
C PHE A 48 3.68 -6.14 -8.04
N LEU A 49 2.85 -6.19 -9.09
CA LEU A 49 1.90 -7.29 -9.33
C LEU A 49 2.34 -8.24 -10.45
N ALA A 50 3.25 -7.82 -11.34
CA ALA A 50 3.70 -8.67 -12.46
C ALA A 50 5.22 -8.87 -12.54
N THR A 51 6.03 -8.31 -11.65
CA THR A 51 7.49 -8.43 -11.75
C THR A 51 8.15 -8.55 -10.40
N ASN A 52 7.80 -9.61 -9.67
CA ASN A 52 8.85 -10.33 -8.99
C ASN A 52 8.69 -11.85 -8.96
N PHE A 53 7.67 -12.48 -9.56
CA PHE A 53 7.56 -13.93 -9.44
C PHE A 53 6.90 -14.63 -10.63
N ASN A 54 7.66 -15.53 -11.25
CA ASN A 54 7.07 -16.72 -11.84
C ASN A 54 6.44 -17.64 -10.76
N THR A 55 6.81 -17.50 -9.47
CA THR A 55 6.06 -18.08 -8.32
C THR A 55 6.50 -17.46 -6.97
N ASP A 56 5.67 -16.62 -6.32
CA ASP A 56 5.94 -16.02 -4.98
C ASP A 56 6.20 -17.09 -3.91
N THR A 57 5.65 -18.28 -4.15
CA THR A 57 5.83 -19.49 -3.35
C THR A 57 7.27 -20.03 -3.34
N GLU A 58 8.07 -19.80 -4.39
CA GLU A 58 9.41 -20.39 -4.52
C GLU A 58 10.49 -19.65 -3.71
N ARG A 59 10.47 -18.31 -3.64
CA ARG A 59 11.42 -17.59 -2.75
C ARG A 59 11.04 -17.69 -1.29
N ALA A 60 9.75 -17.74 -0.96
CA ALA A 60 9.32 -18.02 0.40
C ALA A 60 9.86 -19.38 0.85
N ALA A 61 9.81 -20.41 -0.02
CA ALA A 61 10.39 -21.73 0.25
C ALA A 61 11.91 -21.67 0.41
N HIS A 62 12.65 -20.92 -0.43
CA HIS A 62 14.11 -20.80 -0.31
C HIS A 62 14.56 -20.03 0.94
N VAL A 63 13.84 -18.98 1.34
CA VAL A 63 14.12 -18.23 2.57
C VAL A 63 13.75 -19.05 3.81
N LEU A 64 12.63 -19.79 3.77
CA LEU A 64 12.27 -20.75 4.80
C LEU A 64 13.33 -21.84 4.96
N ASP A 65 13.84 -22.38 3.86
CA ASP A 65 14.89 -23.40 3.90
C ASP A 65 16.20 -22.82 4.48
N THR A 66 16.57 -21.60 4.08
CA THR A 66 17.76 -20.91 4.63
C THR A 66 17.63 -20.65 6.13
N LEU A 67 16.47 -20.21 6.60
CA LEU A 67 16.23 -19.92 8.03
C LEU A 67 16.07 -21.19 8.87
N THR A 68 15.53 -22.26 8.29
CA THR A 68 15.32 -23.55 8.97
C THR A 68 16.60 -24.39 9.04
N ASN A 69 17.49 -24.30 8.04
CA ASN A 69 18.77 -25.05 8.03
C ASN A 69 19.87 -24.38 8.86
N THR A 70 19.73 -23.10 9.24
CA THR A 70 20.68 -22.40 10.12
C THR A 70 20.61 -22.88 11.58
N GLU A 71 19.57 -23.61 11.99
CA GLU A 71 19.48 -24.19 13.34
C GLU A 71 19.98 -25.65 13.46
N ARG A 72 20.82 -26.13 12.53
CA ARG A 72 21.63 -27.31 12.81
C ARG A 72 23.05 -26.86 13.19
N PRO A 73 23.41 -26.83 14.48
CA PRO A 73 24.81 -26.72 14.89
C PRO A 73 25.52 -28.01 14.47
N ALA A 74 25.88 -28.09 13.20
CA ALA A 74 26.75 -29.11 12.64
C ALA A 74 28.21 -28.67 12.82
N ASP A 75 28.65 -28.42 14.06
CA ASP A 75 30.07 -28.50 14.38
C ASP A 75 30.33 -28.68 15.89
N ILE A 76 30.11 -29.90 16.38
CA ILE A 76 30.80 -30.42 17.58
C ILE A 76 31.57 -31.70 17.27
N THR A 77 31.69 -32.09 16.00
CA THR A 77 32.37 -33.33 15.57
C THR A 77 33.72 -33.08 14.87
N GLN A 78 34.05 -31.85 14.43
CA GLN A 78 35.38 -31.57 13.86
C GLN A 78 36.44 -31.19 14.92
N LYS A 79 36.05 -30.77 16.13
CA LYS A 79 37.01 -30.33 17.18
C LYS A 79 37.61 -31.47 18.02
N THR A 80 37.14 -32.72 17.91
CA THR A 80 37.59 -33.83 18.78
C THR A 80 38.70 -34.69 18.18
N ASN A 81 39.13 -34.44 16.94
CA ASN A 81 40.09 -35.30 16.24
C ASN A 81 41.53 -34.73 16.19
N ASN A 82 41.81 -33.62 16.90
CA ASN A 82 43.09 -32.91 16.83
C ASN A 82 43.71 -32.57 18.21
N PHE A 83 43.44 -33.34 19.27
CA PHE A 83 44.18 -33.26 20.54
C PHE A 83 44.32 -34.64 21.19
#